data_AF-A0A0G0QTI3-F1
#
_entry.id   AF-A0A0G0QTI3-F1
#
_cell.length_a   1.000
_cell.length_b   1.000
_cell.length_c   1.000
_cell.angle_alpha   90.00
_cell.angle_beta   90.00
_cell.angle_gamma   90.00
#
_symmetry.space_group_name_H-M   'P 1'
#
loop_
_entity.id
_entity.type
_entity.pdbx_description
1 polymer ?
#
loop_
_entity_poly.entity_id
_entity_poly.type
_entity_poly.pdbx_seq_one_letter_code
_entity_poly.pdbx_strand_id
1 'polypeptide(L)'
;MYGPDVEAYKKLIERRRRWRELSEEEKAFEMQNLHLPAFWQIAEYLIDEARRMAATCAMSYRNFCVGCALYAFNSQPYYIEDFYKIFRGSNMKPVADGPNLCAETVAAQAARHAGYELIVGVVIVGQPQEDHKSGLLHPTLLP
;
A
#
# COMPACT_ATOMS: atom_id res chain seq x y z
N MET A 1 -10.25 25.46 -20.90
CA MET A 1 -8.96 25.28 -20.20
C MET A 1 -9.20 25.75 -18.76
N TYR A 2 -9.68 24.85 -17.88
CA TYR A 2 -9.88 25.19 -16.47
C TYR A 2 -8.51 25.14 -15.79
N GLY A 3 -7.98 26.29 -15.38
CA GLY A 3 -6.79 26.34 -14.54
C GLY A 3 -7.06 25.61 -13.21
N PRO A 4 -6.02 25.14 -12.51
CA PRO A 4 -6.19 24.55 -11.19
C PRO A 4 -6.92 25.54 -10.30
N ASP A 5 -7.96 25.07 -9.61
CA ASP A 5 -8.70 25.85 -8.63
C ASP A 5 -7.72 26.35 -7.56
N VAL A 6 -7.34 27.62 -7.68
CA VAL A 6 -6.34 28.28 -6.84
C VAL A 6 -6.75 28.24 -5.37
N GLU A 7 -8.05 28.21 -5.08
CA GLU A 7 -8.59 28.16 -3.73
C GLU A 7 -8.50 26.75 -3.14
N ALA A 8 -8.81 25.73 -3.95
CA ALA A 8 -8.53 24.34 -3.59
C ALA A 8 -7.03 24.13 -3.34
N TYR A 9 -6.16 24.72 -4.17
CA TYR A 9 -4.71 24.64 -4.03
C TYR A 9 -4.19 25.33 -2.76
N LYS A 10 -4.74 26.49 -2.38
CA LYS A 10 -4.40 27.18 -1.12
C LYS A 10 -4.80 26.37 0.10
N LYS A 11 -6.05 25.88 0.17
CA LYS A 11 -6.52 25.00 1.25
C LYS A 11 -5.64 23.75 1.38
N LEU A 12 -5.16 23.28 0.24
CA LEU A 12 -4.29 22.11 0.11
C LEU A 12 -2.86 22.42 0.59
N ILE A 13 -2.28 23.60 0.31
CA ILE A 13 -1.01 24.07 0.91
C ILE A 13 -1.14 24.28 2.41
N GLU A 14 -2.26 24.81 2.88
CA GLU A 14 -2.50 25.03 4.31
C GLU A 14 -2.59 23.69 5.05
N ARG A 15 -3.22 22.68 4.44
CA ARG A 15 -3.17 21.29 4.89
C ARG A 15 -1.75 20.69 4.91
N ARG A 16 -0.87 21.04 3.95
CA ARG A 16 0.56 20.59 3.91
C ARG A 16 1.32 20.93 5.19
N ARG A 17 1.03 22.08 5.83
CA ARG A 17 1.65 22.48 7.10
C ARG A 17 1.11 21.68 8.27
N ARG A 18 -0.20 21.41 8.25
CA ARG A 18 -0.91 20.94 9.42
C ARG A 18 -0.66 19.47 9.75
N TRP A 19 -0.53 18.57 8.78
CA TRP A 19 -0.46 17.10 9.02
C TRP A 19 0.60 16.67 10.05
N ARG A 20 1.81 17.24 9.99
CA ARG A 20 2.88 16.91 10.95
C ARG A 20 2.67 17.51 12.34
N GLU A 21 1.88 18.58 12.41
CA GLU A 21 1.55 19.33 13.62
C GLU A 21 0.25 18.83 14.28
N LEU A 22 -0.53 17.99 13.58
CA LEU A 22 -1.74 17.39 14.10
C LEU A 22 -1.44 16.50 15.30
N SER A 23 -2.32 16.54 16.30
CA SER A 23 -2.34 15.54 17.36
C SER A 23 -2.66 14.16 16.78
N GLU A 24 -2.38 13.10 17.52
CA GLU A 24 -2.75 11.74 17.11
C GLU A 24 -4.28 11.58 16.95
N GLU A 25 -5.07 12.31 17.75
CA GLU A 25 -6.53 12.31 17.63
C GLU A 25 -7.00 13.00 16.34
N GLU A 26 -6.37 14.12 15.97
CA GLU A 26 -6.66 14.80 14.72
C GLU A 26 -6.25 13.95 13.50
N LYS A 27 -5.11 13.26 13.56
CA LYS A 27 -4.70 12.31 12.50
C LYS A 27 -5.66 11.13 12.40
N ALA A 28 -6.12 10.58 13.53
CA ALA A 28 -7.12 9.52 13.54
C ALA A 28 -8.45 9.99 12.93
N PHE A 29 -8.87 11.21 13.25
CA PHE A 29 -10.06 11.83 12.67
C PHE A 29 -9.90 12.02 11.14
N GLU A 30 -8.77 12.54 10.66
CA GLU A 30 -8.52 12.67 9.22
C GLU A 30 -8.43 11.30 8.53
N MET A 31 -7.81 10.30 9.16
CA MET A 31 -7.79 8.91 8.67
C MET A 31 -9.20 8.40 8.42
N GLN A 32 -10.11 8.55 9.39
CA GLN A 32 -11.48 8.08 9.29
C GLN A 32 -12.32 8.83 8.26
N ASN A 33 -12.16 10.16 8.17
CA ASN A 33 -13.05 11.00 7.37
C ASN A 33 -12.56 11.27 5.94
N LEU A 34 -11.26 11.09 5.68
CA LEU A 34 -10.65 11.40 4.38
C LEU A 34 -9.97 10.18 3.76
N HIS A 35 -9.00 9.60 4.46
CA HIS A 35 -8.10 8.62 3.87
C HIS A 35 -8.79 7.25 3.67
N LEU A 36 -9.52 6.75 4.66
CA LEU A 36 -10.25 5.48 4.55
C LEU A 36 -11.32 5.50 3.45
N PRO A 37 -12.18 6.53 3.32
CA PRO A 37 -13.10 6.63 2.19
C PRO A 37 -12.40 6.62 0.83
N ALA A 38 -11.26 7.33 0.70
CA ALA A 38 -10.48 7.33 -0.53
C ALA A 38 -9.89 5.95 -0.85
N PHE A 39 -9.42 5.20 0.16
CA PHE A 39 -8.97 3.83 -0.02
C PHE A 39 -10.09 2.91 -0.50
N TRP A 40 -11.28 2.96 0.12
CA TRP A 40 -12.40 2.12 -0.27
C TRP A 40 -12.87 2.35 -1.72
N GLN A 41 -12.74 3.57 -2.23
CA GLN A 41 -13.05 3.89 -3.63
C GLN A 41 -12.13 3.18 -4.64
N ILE A 42 -10.93 2.78 -4.23
CA ILE A 42 -9.93 2.15 -5.11
C ILE A 42 -9.59 0.71 -4.69
N ALA A 43 -10.24 0.17 -3.66
CA ALA A 43 -9.87 -1.12 -3.07
C ALA A 43 -9.91 -2.27 -4.09
N GLU A 44 -10.93 -2.32 -4.95
CA GLU A 44 -11.02 -3.32 -6.04
C GLU A 44 -9.85 -3.21 -7.02
N TYR A 45 -9.45 -1.99 -7.38
CA TYR A 45 -8.28 -1.77 -8.24
C TYR A 45 -6.98 -2.23 -7.56
N LEU A 46 -6.84 -2.02 -6.24
CA LEU A 46 -5.69 -2.54 -5.49
C LEU A 46 -5.67 -4.07 -5.44
N ILE A 47 -6.83 -4.72 -5.32
CA ILE A 47 -6.96 -6.18 -5.39
C ILE A 47 -6.46 -6.70 -6.73
N ASP A 48 -6.87 -6.08 -7.83
CA ASP A 48 -6.45 -6.48 -9.18
C ASP A 48 -4.95 -6.25 -9.40
N GLU A 49 -4.39 -5.15 -8.89
CA GLU A 49 -2.95 -4.92 -8.94
C GLU A 49 -2.17 -5.94 -8.10
N ALA A 50 -2.64 -6.28 -6.90
CA ALA A 50 -2.02 -7.31 -6.08
C ALA A 50 -2.08 -8.69 -6.76
N ARG A 51 -3.22 -9.05 -7.36
CA ARG A 51 -3.36 -10.28 -8.17
C ARG A 51 -2.37 -10.30 -9.33
N ARG A 52 -2.27 -9.20 -10.07
CA ARG A 52 -1.33 -9.06 -11.20
C ARG A 52 0.12 -9.26 -10.74
N MET A 53 0.51 -8.64 -9.63
CA MET A 53 1.86 -8.80 -9.08
C MET A 53 2.15 -10.24 -8.65
N ALA A 54 1.18 -10.91 -8.02
CA ALA A 54 1.29 -12.32 -7.65
C ALA A 54 1.47 -13.22 -8.89
N ALA A 55 0.75 -12.93 -9.97
CA ALA A 55 0.79 -13.74 -11.19
C ALA A 55 2.03 -13.51 -12.07
N THR A 56 2.58 -12.29 -12.08
CA THR A 56 3.59 -11.89 -13.09
C THR A 56 4.98 -11.64 -12.53
N CYS A 57 5.10 -11.30 -11.24
CA CYS A 57 6.36 -10.84 -10.65
C CYS A 57 6.79 -11.65 -9.43
N ALA A 58 5.91 -12.46 -8.84
CA ALA A 58 6.24 -13.28 -7.68
C ALA A 58 7.12 -14.47 -8.07
N MET A 59 8.03 -14.84 -7.18
CA MET A 59 8.92 -15.98 -7.39
C MET A 59 9.04 -16.79 -6.11
N SER A 60 8.82 -18.10 -6.21
CA SER A 60 8.84 -19.00 -5.06
C SER A 60 9.19 -20.42 -5.49
N TYR A 61 10.21 -21.02 -4.87
CA TYR A 61 10.59 -22.42 -5.13
C TYR A 61 9.47 -23.43 -4.83
N ARG A 62 8.47 -23.02 -4.03
CA ARG A 62 7.33 -23.83 -3.61
C ARG A 62 6.00 -23.37 -4.22
N ASN A 63 6.05 -22.61 -5.32
CA ASN A 63 4.88 -22.03 -6.01
C ASN A 63 3.95 -21.22 -5.08
N PHE A 64 4.49 -20.64 -4.01
CA PHE A 64 3.77 -19.74 -3.12
C PHE A 64 3.95 -18.30 -3.60
N CYS A 65 3.06 -17.85 -4.47
CA CYS A 65 3.11 -16.52 -5.06
C CYS A 65 2.19 -15.55 -4.32
N VAL A 66 2.75 -14.44 -3.87
CA VAL A 66 2.07 -13.38 -3.12
C VAL A 66 2.38 -12.04 -3.78
N GLY A 67 1.33 -11.25 -4.01
CA GLY A 67 1.40 -9.88 -4.50
C GLY A 67 0.79 -8.92 -3.49
N CYS A 68 1.28 -7.68 -3.53
CA CYS A 68 0.87 -6.61 -2.64
C CYS A 68 0.65 -5.33 -3.46
N ALA A 69 -0.42 -4.61 -3.13
CA ALA A 69 -0.67 -3.26 -3.59
C ALA A 69 -0.98 -2.39 -2.36
N LEU A 70 -0.30 -1.26 -2.26
CA LEU A 70 -0.31 -0.37 -1.12
C LEU A 70 -0.75 1.01 -1.60
N TYR A 71 -1.72 1.60 -0.92
CA TYR A 71 -2.12 2.98 -1.13
C TYR A 71 -1.47 3.88 -0.08
N ALA A 72 -0.58 4.75 -0.52
CA ALA A 72 0.19 5.62 0.36
C ALA A 72 -0.23 7.08 0.19
N PHE A 73 -0.08 7.86 1.25
CA PHE A 73 -0.28 9.29 1.29
C PHE A 73 1.03 10.03 1.60
N ASN A 74 1.28 11.09 0.85
CA ASN A 74 2.37 12.04 1.07
C ASN A 74 1.74 13.41 1.38
N SER A 75 2.01 13.98 2.55
CA SER A 75 1.47 15.31 2.95
C SER A 75 2.24 16.48 2.34
N GLN A 76 3.42 16.22 1.77
CA GLN A 76 4.29 17.22 1.15
C GLN A 76 4.72 16.81 -0.27
N PRO A 77 3.76 16.50 -1.16
CA PRO A 77 4.10 16.14 -2.52
C PRO A 77 4.50 17.39 -3.32
N TYR A 78 5.37 17.21 -4.30
CA TYR A 78 5.77 18.30 -5.20
C TYR A 78 4.60 18.71 -6.11
N TYR A 79 3.88 17.71 -6.66
CA TYR A 79 2.68 17.89 -7.47
C TYR A 79 1.40 17.47 -6.72
N ILE A 80 0.23 17.91 -7.17
CA ILE A 80 -1.05 17.60 -6.50
C ILE A 80 -1.41 16.11 -6.68
N GLU A 81 -1.14 15.57 -7.85
CA GLU A 81 -1.36 14.17 -8.20
C GLU A 81 -0.53 13.20 -7.33
N ASP A 82 0.54 13.67 -6.70
CA ASP A 82 1.44 12.84 -5.90
C ASP A 82 1.00 12.71 -4.43
N PHE A 83 -0.10 13.35 -4.00
CA PHE A 83 -0.63 13.17 -2.63
C PHE A 83 -0.91 11.71 -2.32
N TYR A 84 -1.42 10.98 -3.30
CA TYR A 84 -1.69 9.56 -3.16
C TYR A 84 -1.04 8.78 -4.27
N LYS A 85 -0.48 7.63 -3.93
CA LYS A 85 0.16 6.77 -4.91
C LYS A 85 0.07 5.32 -4.52
N ILE A 86 0.01 4.49 -5.56
CA ILE A 86 -0.04 3.04 -5.43
C ILE A 86 1.37 2.48 -5.59
N PHE A 87 1.82 1.78 -4.55
CA PHE A 87 3.07 1.02 -4.54
C PHE A 87 2.76 -0.46 -4.64
N ARG A 88 3.59 -1.19 -5.37
CA ARG A 88 3.37 -2.60 -5.70
C ARG A 88 4.55 -3.41 -5.25
N GLY A 89 4.28 -4.64 -4.82
CA GLY A 89 5.30 -5.59 -4.41
C GLY A 89 4.89 -7.02 -4.73
N SER A 90 5.89 -7.89 -4.84
CA SER A 90 5.71 -9.34 -4.97
C SER A 90 6.75 -10.04 -4.10
N ASN A 91 6.44 -11.25 -3.64
CA ASN A 91 7.41 -12.00 -2.85
C ASN A 91 8.51 -12.61 -3.74
N MET A 92 9.71 -12.77 -3.16
CA MET A 92 10.83 -13.44 -3.81
C MET A 92 11.48 -14.44 -2.85
N LYS A 93 11.41 -15.72 -3.21
CA LYS A 93 12.13 -16.83 -2.56
C LYS A 93 12.50 -17.89 -3.61
N PRO A 94 13.54 -17.65 -4.46
CA PRO A 94 13.85 -18.50 -5.61
C PRO A 94 14.37 -19.90 -5.23
N VAL A 95 15.01 -20.05 -4.07
CA VAL A 95 15.59 -21.31 -3.58
C VAL A 95 15.20 -21.54 -2.11
N ALA A 96 15.21 -22.80 -1.67
CA ALA A 96 14.71 -23.19 -0.35
C ALA A 96 15.44 -22.49 0.82
N ASP A 97 16.78 -22.48 0.75
CA ASP A 97 17.68 -21.89 1.76
C ASP A 97 18.08 -20.44 1.43
N GLY A 98 17.37 -19.83 0.48
CA GLY A 98 17.62 -18.46 0.05
C GLY A 98 16.95 -17.42 0.93
N PRO A 99 17.34 -16.14 0.77
CA PRO A 99 16.67 -15.05 1.44
C PRO A 99 15.19 -14.99 1.02
N ASN A 100 14.34 -14.62 1.98
CA ASN A 100 12.92 -14.40 1.75
C ASN A 100 12.65 -12.90 1.71
N LEU A 101 12.01 -12.43 0.65
CA LEU A 101 11.51 -11.07 0.55
C LEU A 101 9.99 -11.11 0.44
N CYS A 102 9.30 -10.47 1.40
CA CYS A 102 7.85 -10.41 1.41
C CYS A 102 7.31 -9.29 0.53
N ALA A 103 6.13 -9.50 -0.06
CA ALA A 103 5.51 -8.56 -0.99
C ALA A 103 5.22 -7.20 -0.35
N GLU A 104 4.75 -7.19 0.89
CA GLU A 104 4.49 -5.97 1.66
C GLU A 104 5.75 -5.19 1.98
N THR A 105 6.87 -5.88 2.26
CA THR A 105 8.16 -5.22 2.50
C THR A 105 8.63 -4.49 1.26
N VAL A 106 8.50 -5.10 0.08
CA VAL A 106 8.85 -4.47 -1.21
C VAL A 106 8.01 -3.20 -1.43
N ALA A 107 6.69 -3.30 -1.30
CA ALA A 107 5.79 -2.17 -1.52
C ALA A 107 6.03 -1.03 -0.51
N ALA A 108 6.20 -1.37 0.77
CA ALA A 108 6.45 -0.38 1.84
C ALA A 108 7.82 0.29 1.70
N GLN A 109 8.85 -0.46 1.33
CA GLN A 109 10.17 0.12 1.04
C GLN A 109 10.08 1.07 -0.16
N ALA A 110 9.39 0.70 -1.23
CA ALA A 110 9.20 1.58 -2.38
C ALA A 110 8.47 2.88 -2.00
N ALA A 111 7.41 2.79 -1.19
CA ALA A 111 6.67 3.95 -0.68
C ALA A 111 7.58 4.88 0.14
N ARG A 112 8.34 4.30 1.07
CA ARG A 112 9.28 5.04 1.92
C ARG A 112 10.39 5.71 1.12
N HIS A 113 10.98 5.04 0.14
CA HIS A 113 12.02 5.62 -0.72
C HIS A 113 11.47 6.76 -1.60
N ALA A 114 10.18 6.70 -1.95
CA ALA A 114 9.49 7.78 -2.66
C ALA A 114 9.02 8.92 -1.75
N GLY A 115 9.30 8.87 -0.45
CA GLY A 115 8.98 9.94 0.51
C GLY A 115 7.54 9.95 1.01
N TYR A 116 6.80 8.85 0.89
CA TYR A 116 5.44 8.73 1.43
C TYR A 116 5.51 8.32 2.91
N GLU A 117 4.86 9.10 3.77
CA GLU A 117 4.90 8.92 5.23
C GLU A 117 3.75 8.11 5.81
N LEU A 118 2.65 7.95 5.08
CA LEU A 118 1.47 7.24 5.57
C LEU A 118 1.06 6.14 4.60
N ILE A 119 0.90 4.93 5.13
CA ILE A 119 0.22 3.83 4.43
C ILE A 119 -1.25 3.91 4.83
N VAL A 120 -2.13 4.24 3.88
CA VAL A 120 -3.57 4.35 4.13
C VAL A 120 -4.22 2.98 4.14
N GLY A 121 -3.79 2.10 3.24
CA GLY A 121 -4.31 0.75 3.15
C GLY A 121 -3.38 -0.16 2.35
N VAL A 122 -3.49 -1.45 2.65
CA VAL A 122 -2.70 -2.50 2.01
C VAL A 122 -3.63 -3.62 1.57
N VAL A 123 -3.41 -4.12 0.37
CA VAL A 123 -4.08 -5.30 -0.16
C VAL A 123 -3.02 -6.33 -0.48
N ILE A 124 -3.18 -7.52 0.08
CA ILE A 124 -2.27 -8.65 -0.11
C ILE A 124 -3.08 -9.79 -0.70
N VAL A 125 -2.59 -10.36 -1.80
CA VAL A 125 -3.22 -11.48 -2.47
C VAL A 125 -2.19 -12.58 -2.65
N GLY A 126 -2.53 -13.78 -2.21
CA GLY A 126 -1.75 -14.97 -2.45
C GLY A 126 -2.61 -16.21 -2.24
N GLN A 127 -2.26 -17.30 -2.92
CA GLN A 127 -2.95 -18.56 -2.68
C GLN A 127 -2.66 -19.05 -1.26
N PRO A 128 -3.69 -19.44 -0.48
CA PRO A 128 -3.48 -20.13 0.78
C PRO A 128 -2.60 -21.37 0.56
N GLN A 129 -1.67 -21.62 1.46
CA GLN A 129 -0.93 -22.88 1.49
C GLN A 129 -1.15 -23.58 2.81
N GLU A 130 -1.17 -24.90 2.76
CA GLU A 130 -1.10 -25.73 3.95
C GLU A 130 0.20 -25.43 4.70
N ASP A 131 0.07 -25.15 5.99
CA ASP A 131 1.24 -24.98 6.82
C ASP A 131 1.93 -26.33 6.99
N HIS A 132 3.15 -26.43 6.44
CA HIS A 132 4.04 -27.58 6.56
C HIS A 132 4.29 -28.07 8.00
N LYS A 133 4.05 -27.24 9.03
CA LYS A 133 4.22 -27.62 10.44
C LYS A 133 2.96 -28.18 11.10
N SER A 134 1.76 -27.81 10.63
CA SER A 134 0.49 -28.16 11.28
C SER A 134 -0.43 -29.01 10.40
N GLY A 135 -0.19 -29.10 9.10
CA GLY A 135 -1.08 -29.81 8.16
C GLY A 135 -2.44 -29.12 7.98
N LEU A 136 -2.58 -27.88 8.45
CA LEU A 136 -3.81 -27.11 8.35
C LEU A 136 -3.72 -26.10 7.19
N LEU A 137 -4.77 -26.04 6.36
CA LEU A 137 -5.00 -24.94 5.42
C LEU A 137 -5.28 -23.68 6.24
N HIS A 138 -4.27 -22.82 6.38
CA HIS A 138 -4.45 -21.50 6.98
C HIS A 138 -4.64 -20.45 5.88
N PRO A 139 -5.56 -19.48 6.05
CA PRO A 139 -5.56 -18.29 5.22
C PRO A 139 -4.19 -17.60 5.30
N THR A 140 -3.75 -17.06 4.17
CA THR A 140 -2.39 -16.52 3.96
C THR A 140 -1.99 -15.43 4.97
N LEU A 141 -2.96 -14.83 5.67
CA LEU A 141 -2.80 -13.85 6.74
C LEU A 141 -3.85 -14.14 7.83
N LEU A 142 -3.43 -14.05 9.10
CA LEU A 142 -4.36 -13.90 10.22
C LEU A 142 -4.92 -12.46 10.18
N PRO A 143 -6.22 -12.23 10.51
CA PRO A 143 -6.78 -10.89 10.62
C PRO A 143 -6.06 -10.03 11.67
#